data_AF-A0A1E5L3V0-F1
#
_entry.id   AF-A0A1E5L3V0-F1
#
_cell.length_a   1.000
_cell.length_b   1.000
_cell.length_c   1.000
_cell.angle_alpha   90.00
_cell.angle_beta   90.00
_cell.angle_gamma   90.00
#
_symmetry.space_group_name_H-M   'P 1'
#
loop_
_entity.id
_entity.type
_entity.pdbx_description
1 polymer ?
#
loop_
_entity_poly.entity_id
_entity_poly.type
_entity_poly.pdbx_seq_one_letter_code
_entity_poly.pdbx_strand_id
1 'polypeptide(L)'
;MKRTIIFFLVAFTFFVFTGLEEVSAQQQCQTCHSQTVTKMTGSKHANVSCVTCHTGSEQHAANPQQVRPNIDVSAATCGMCHKTIYDDYRYVNKVDQTPQKSVEWPLLPKLLSGHAFAKDYREPREHFNMIEDIELTTRGKGATCYTCKSADIYHQWNKPDGINYDSDVQELLTDKKISHPITCVMCHNPHGTESRTVSFGLHEALAKTGADHPGKNDSINSQMCAQCHVNYNFNPTGKTIEFPFRKVADMPEYIANNEFWQQHPTGGWNHPELDMFLYKVQHPETELYWESPHHKAGVSCTDCHMPKIKDAQGNEFTQHFLGSPMNNPEQTCGNCHDLTEDQYRAQMKEIQEGVYSLMEEAMDEMSIAIDTIEQARTANAFSETLLQQARDTYFISHLNWEWIAAENSMGFHHPEEATGALTVALNKATEAKDLAQRAIDEPEFVAETQEPGQVADETATRNYLWWILGLAVVAAIAFMLLRNKEENKR
;
A
#
# COMPACT_ATOMS: atom_id res chain seq x y z
N MET A 1 -57.33 -69.52 -9.63
CA MET A 1 -57.69 -68.08 -9.61
C MET A 1 -57.39 -67.55 -8.20
N LYS A 2 -56.27 -66.83 -8.05
CA LYS A 2 -56.20 -65.37 -7.76
C LYS A 2 -56.73 -65.02 -6.35
N ARG A 3 -55.84 -64.77 -5.37
CA ARG A 3 -55.19 -63.47 -5.06
C ARG A 3 -56.20 -62.49 -4.44
N THR A 4 -56.01 -61.74 -3.36
CA THR A 4 -54.90 -61.42 -2.45
C THR A 4 -55.57 -60.60 -1.33
N ILE A 5 -55.34 -60.89 -0.04
CA ILE A 5 -55.70 -59.97 1.06
C ILE A 5 -54.47 -59.08 1.27
N ILE A 6 -54.58 -57.81 0.87
CA ILE A 6 -53.55 -56.80 1.08
C ILE A 6 -53.73 -56.23 2.49
N PHE A 7 -52.81 -56.55 3.39
CA PHE A 7 -52.59 -55.79 4.62
C PHE A 7 -51.88 -54.49 4.25
N PHE A 8 -52.56 -53.34 4.38
CA PHE A 8 -51.91 -52.03 4.36
C PHE A 8 -51.23 -51.81 5.72
N LEU A 9 -49.95 -52.19 5.79
CA LEU A 9 -49.05 -51.81 6.87
C LEU A 9 -48.59 -50.36 6.56
N VAL A 10 -49.17 -49.39 7.27
CA VAL A 10 -48.71 -48.00 7.25
C VAL A 10 -47.35 -47.96 7.94
N ALA A 11 -46.28 -48.06 7.15
CA ALA A 11 -44.94 -47.73 7.59
C ALA A 11 -44.84 -46.20 7.69
N PHE A 12 -45.14 -45.65 8.87
CA PHE A 12 -44.77 -44.29 9.22
C PHE A 12 -43.27 -44.29 9.51
N THR A 13 -42.45 -44.22 8.46
CA THR A 13 -41.03 -43.91 8.62
C THR A 13 -40.93 -42.46 9.07
N PHE A 14 -40.77 -42.29 10.39
CA PHE A 14 -40.23 -41.06 10.97
C PHE A 14 -38.84 -40.82 10.36
N PHE A 15 -38.76 -39.99 9.33
CA PHE A 15 -37.51 -39.33 8.95
C PHE A 15 -37.22 -38.27 10.01
N VAL A 16 -36.61 -38.69 11.12
CA VAL A 16 -35.90 -37.81 12.05
C VAL A 16 -34.45 -38.23 12.00
N PHE A 17 -33.72 -37.76 11.00
CA PHE A 17 -32.26 -37.84 10.98
C PHE A 17 -31.70 -36.77 10.06
N THR A 18 -31.50 -35.56 10.62
CA THR A 18 -30.47 -34.60 10.18
C THR A 18 -29.88 -33.78 11.34
N GLY A 19 -30.38 -33.87 12.58
CA GLY A 19 -29.89 -33.07 13.71
C GLY A 19 -28.82 -33.71 14.62
N LEU A 20 -28.51 -35.00 14.46
CA LEU A 20 -27.59 -35.71 15.37
C LEU A 20 -26.11 -35.63 14.95
N GLU A 21 -25.81 -35.46 13.66
CA GLU A 21 -24.43 -35.37 13.17
C GLU A 21 -23.79 -34.01 13.48
N GLU A 22 -24.55 -32.90 13.33
CA GLU A 22 -24.05 -31.53 13.57
C GLU A 22 -23.71 -31.27 15.04
N VAL A 23 -24.53 -31.77 15.98
CA VAL A 23 -24.27 -31.66 17.42
C VAL A 23 -22.98 -32.41 17.83
N SER A 24 -22.61 -33.46 17.08
CA SER A 24 -21.41 -34.24 17.37
C SER A 24 -20.11 -33.52 17.00
N ALA A 25 -20.09 -32.73 15.93
CA ALA A 25 -18.89 -32.06 15.45
C ALA A 25 -18.42 -30.95 16.41
N GLN A 26 -19.36 -30.11 16.89
CA GLN A 26 -19.04 -29.05 17.84
C GLN A 26 -18.56 -29.60 19.19
N GLN A 27 -19.18 -30.68 19.68
CA GLN A 27 -18.77 -31.36 20.91
C GLN A 27 -17.36 -31.97 20.82
N GLN A 28 -17.03 -32.59 19.68
CA GLN A 28 -15.69 -33.14 19.44
C GLN A 28 -14.64 -32.03 19.43
N CYS A 29 -14.89 -30.94 18.70
CA CYS A 29 -13.99 -29.79 18.62
C CYS A 29 -13.80 -29.08 19.97
N GLN A 30 -14.83 -29.03 20.81
CA GLN A 30 -14.79 -28.30 22.10
C GLN A 30 -13.69 -28.80 23.04
N THR A 31 -13.33 -30.08 22.96
CA THR A 31 -12.28 -30.68 23.79
C THR A 31 -10.93 -29.99 23.61
N CYS A 32 -10.62 -29.53 22.39
CA CYS A 32 -9.35 -28.89 22.05
C CYS A 32 -9.49 -27.38 21.75
N HIS A 33 -10.68 -26.94 21.29
CA HIS A 33 -10.96 -25.57 20.83
C HIS A 33 -12.05 -24.89 21.65
N SER A 34 -12.05 -25.09 22.97
CA SER A 34 -13.11 -24.65 23.89
C SER A 34 -13.46 -23.16 23.77
N GLN A 35 -12.46 -22.28 23.61
CA GLN A 35 -12.68 -20.84 23.47
C GLN A 35 -13.41 -20.49 22.16
N THR A 36 -12.97 -21.08 21.04
CA THR A 36 -13.60 -20.87 19.73
C THR A 36 -15.02 -21.40 19.70
N VAL A 37 -15.23 -22.62 20.24
CA VAL A 37 -16.57 -23.21 20.34
C VAL A 37 -17.47 -22.34 21.21
N THR A 38 -17.00 -21.90 22.38
CA THR A 38 -17.78 -21.01 23.26
C THR A 38 -18.19 -19.74 22.54
N LYS A 39 -17.26 -19.10 21.81
CA LYS A 39 -17.53 -17.90 21.01
C LYS A 39 -18.58 -18.14 19.93
N MET A 40 -18.49 -19.28 19.24
CA MET A 40 -19.43 -19.65 18.18
C MET A 40 -20.81 -20.00 18.71
N THR A 41 -20.89 -20.79 19.79
CA THR A 41 -22.16 -21.11 20.45
C THR A 41 -22.85 -19.89 21.06
N GLY A 42 -22.09 -18.83 21.36
CA GLY A 42 -22.61 -17.56 21.86
C GLY A 42 -23.00 -16.57 20.76
N SER A 43 -22.85 -16.91 19.47
CA SER A 43 -23.07 -16.00 18.35
C SER A 43 -24.27 -16.41 17.50
N LYS A 44 -24.57 -15.62 16.45
CA LYS A 44 -25.60 -15.98 15.46
C LYS A 44 -25.24 -17.23 14.66
N HIS A 45 -24.01 -17.72 14.73
CA HIS A 45 -23.54 -18.93 14.08
C HIS A 45 -23.57 -20.17 15.00
N ALA A 46 -24.27 -20.13 16.14
CA ALA A 46 -24.32 -21.24 17.09
C ALA A 46 -24.71 -22.59 16.47
N ASN A 47 -25.54 -22.58 15.42
CA ASN A 47 -26.02 -23.78 14.73
C ASN A 47 -25.25 -24.09 13.43
N VAL A 48 -24.19 -23.36 13.12
CA VAL A 48 -23.36 -23.65 11.94
C VAL A 48 -22.34 -24.72 12.33
N SER A 49 -22.22 -25.76 11.51
CA SER A 49 -21.25 -26.84 11.75
C SER A 49 -19.82 -26.38 11.45
N CYS A 50 -18.84 -26.81 12.26
CA CYS A 50 -17.44 -26.46 12.02
C CYS A 50 -16.95 -26.95 10.65
N VAL A 51 -17.45 -28.10 10.19
CA VAL A 51 -17.06 -28.69 8.90
C VAL A 51 -17.63 -27.95 7.69
N THR A 52 -18.52 -26.98 7.89
CA THR A 52 -18.99 -26.07 6.84
C THR A 52 -17.84 -25.20 6.31
N CYS A 53 -16.93 -24.79 7.19
CA CYS A 53 -15.78 -23.95 6.82
C CYS A 53 -14.45 -24.71 6.91
N HIS A 54 -14.39 -25.84 7.64
CA HIS A 54 -13.17 -26.61 7.84
C HIS A 54 -13.21 -27.96 7.12
N THR A 55 -12.48 -28.06 6.01
CA THR A 55 -12.33 -29.32 5.28
C THR A 55 -11.14 -30.12 5.81
N GLY A 56 -11.18 -31.45 5.69
CA GLY A 56 -10.16 -32.32 6.28
C GLY A 56 -10.26 -32.48 7.81
N SER A 57 -11.40 -32.10 8.40
CA SER A 57 -11.62 -32.10 9.85
C SER A 57 -11.58 -33.51 10.46
N GLU A 58 -11.97 -34.55 9.73
CA GLU A 58 -11.90 -35.94 10.20
C GLU A 58 -10.44 -36.41 10.38
N GLN A 59 -9.60 -36.12 9.39
CA GLN A 59 -8.16 -36.43 9.45
C GLN A 59 -7.47 -35.60 10.54
N HIS A 60 -7.88 -34.34 10.72
CA HIS A 60 -7.41 -33.52 11.82
C HIS A 60 -7.81 -34.11 13.18
N ALA A 61 -9.06 -34.51 13.38
CA ALA A 61 -9.53 -35.09 14.63
C ALA A 61 -8.77 -36.40 14.98
N ALA A 62 -8.42 -37.20 13.96
CA ALA A 62 -7.63 -38.41 14.14
C ALA A 62 -6.15 -38.14 14.48
N ASN A 63 -5.58 -37.03 13.99
CA ASN A 63 -4.17 -36.71 14.18
C ASN A 63 -3.92 -35.19 14.28
N PRO A 64 -4.35 -34.54 15.38
CA PRO A 64 -4.43 -33.08 15.46
C PRO A 64 -3.07 -32.39 15.49
N GLN A 65 -1.99 -33.12 15.76
CA GLN A 65 -0.63 -32.59 15.79
C GLN A 65 0.06 -32.65 14.42
N GLN A 66 -0.42 -33.47 13.49
CA GLN A 66 0.22 -33.66 12.18
C GLN A 66 -0.62 -33.18 11.01
N VAL A 67 -1.95 -33.20 11.15
CA VAL A 67 -2.87 -32.76 10.10
C VAL A 67 -3.54 -31.47 10.55
N ARG A 68 -3.40 -30.40 9.76
CA ARG A 68 -4.19 -29.17 9.95
C ARG A 68 -5.40 -29.21 9.01
N PRO A 69 -6.60 -28.85 9.48
CA PRO A 69 -7.74 -28.73 8.59
C PRO A 69 -7.51 -27.55 7.65
N ASN A 70 -8.02 -27.67 6.43
CA ASN A 70 -8.07 -26.54 5.53
C ASN A 70 -9.23 -25.61 5.92
N ILE A 71 -9.09 -24.33 5.65
CA ILE A 71 -10.11 -23.32 5.96
C ILE A 71 -10.62 -22.77 4.64
N ASP A 72 -11.91 -22.96 4.37
CA ASP A 72 -12.57 -22.35 3.23
C ASP A 72 -12.91 -20.90 3.55
N VAL A 73 -12.21 -19.97 2.89
CA VAL A 73 -12.40 -18.52 3.03
C VAL A 73 -13.19 -17.93 1.86
N SER A 74 -13.76 -18.77 0.99
CA SER A 74 -14.51 -18.29 -0.17
C SER A 74 -15.76 -17.52 0.26
N ALA A 75 -16.11 -16.48 -0.49
CA ALA A 75 -17.34 -15.73 -0.24
C ALA A 75 -18.60 -16.60 -0.46
N ALA A 76 -18.51 -17.63 -1.33
CA ALA A 76 -19.60 -18.55 -1.62
C ALA A 76 -20.02 -19.35 -0.38
N THR A 77 -19.09 -19.68 0.51
CA THR A 77 -19.38 -20.39 1.76
C THR A 77 -20.29 -19.57 2.66
N CYS A 78 -20.06 -18.25 2.76
CA CYS A 78 -20.98 -17.36 3.45
C CYS A 78 -22.30 -17.18 2.69
N GLY A 79 -22.26 -17.18 1.35
CA GLY A 79 -23.42 -17.06 0.47
C GLY A 79 -24.46 -18.17 0.61
N MET A 80 -24.10 -19.32 1.15
CA MET A 80 -25.05 -20.40 1.47
C MET A 80 -26.15 -19.96 2.44
N CYS A 81 -25.83 -19.06 3.38
CA CYS A 81 -26.78 -18.52 4.36
C CYS A 81 -27.07 -17.03 4.14
N HIS A 82 -26.14 -16.28 3.56
CA HIS A 82 -26.22 -14.83 3.35
C HIS A 82 -26.38 -14.47 1.87
N LYS A 83 -27.28 -15.16 1.16
CA LYS A 83 -27.41 -15.09 -0.30
C LYS A 83 -27.55 -13.66 -0.83
N THR A 84 -28.42 -12.83 -0.24
CA THR A 84 -28.63 -11.44 -0.68
C THR A 84 -27.34 -10.61 -0.59
N ILE A 85 -26.64 -10.69 0.55
CA ILE A 85 -25.36 -9.99 0.75
C ILE A 85 -24.30 -10.51 -0.22
N TYR A 86 -24.22 -11.83 -0.40
CA TYR A 86 -23.26 -12.46 -1.32
C TYR A 86 -23.51 -12.06 -2.78
N ASP A 87 -24.76 -12.06 -3.23
CA ASP A 87 -25.12 -11.67 -4.59
C ASP A 87 -24.83 -10.20 -4.86
N ASP A 88 -25.04 -9.33 -3.87
CA ASP A 88 -24.69 -7.91 -3.95
C ASP A 88 -23.17 -7.71 -3.95
N TYR A 89 -22.43 -8.41 -3.08
CA TYR A 89 -20.97 -8.34 -3.00
C TYR A 89 -20.27 -8.81 -4.28
N ARG A 90 -20.75 -9.91 -4.89
CA ARG A 90 -20.16 -10.47 -6.12
C ARG A 90 -20.60 -9.74 -7.39
N TYR A 91 -21.47 -8.74 -7.26
CA TYR A 91 -21.90 -7.97 -8.42
C TYR A 91 -20.68 -7.25 -9.00
N VAL A 92 -20.45 -7.46 -10.29
CA VAL A 92 -19.36 -6.84 -11.05
C VAL A 92 -19.90 -6.32 -12.38
N ASN A 93 -19.41 -5.16 -12.80
CA ASN A 93 -19.58 -4.72 -14.17
C ASN A 93 -18.73 -5.59 -15.10
N LYS A 94 -19.34 -6.09 -16.18
CA LYS A 94 -18.69 -6.99 -17.14
C LYS A 94 -17.79 -6.22 -18.10
N VAL A 95 -16.70 -5.68 -17.58
CA VAL A 95 -15.59 -5.13 -18.36
C VAL A 95 -14.37 -5.99 -18.12
N ASP A 96 -13.54 -6.22 -19.15
CA ASP A 96 -12.33 -7.05 -18.95
C ASP A 96 -11.26 -6.28 -18.16
N GLN A 97 -11.09 -4.99 -18.46
CA GLN A 97 -10.22 -4.07 -17.73
C GLN A 97 -10.82 -2.66 -17.73
N THR A 98 -10.56 -1.89 -16.67
CA THR A 98 -10.85 -0.46 -16.62
C THR A 98 -9.92 0.36 -17.52
N PRO A 99 -10.31 1.58 -17.91
CA PRO A 99 -9.45 2.49 -18.66
C PRO A 99 -8.12 2.74 -17.95
N GLN A 100 -7.05 2.96 -18.74
CA GLN A 100 -5.79 3.48 -18.21
C GLN A 100 -6.00 4.91 -17.74
N LYS A 101 -5.49 5.24 -16.54
CA LYS A 101 -5.49 6.61 -16.02
C LYS A 101 -4.78 7.57 -16.96
N SER A 102 -3.79 7.10 -17.73
CA SER A 102 -3.08 7.91 -18.72
C SER A 102 -3.93 8.37 -19.92
N VAL A 103 -5.13 7.80 -20.12
CA VAL A 103 -6.08 8.30 -21.13
C VAL A 103 -6.72 9.61 -20.67
N GLU A 104 -7.06 9.68 -19.39
CA GLU A 104 -7.60 10.88 -18.75
C GLU A 104 -6.49 11.88 -18.39
N TRP A 105 -5.33 11.37 -17.99
CA TRP A 105 -4.18 12.14 -17.53
C TRP A 105 -2.93 11.88 -18.41
N PRO A 106 -2.82 12.51 -19.60
CA PRO A 106 -1.73 12.20 -20.55
C PRO A 106 -0.31 12.47 -20.03
N LEU A 107 -0.16 13.35 -19.04
CA LEU A 107 1.13 13.65 -18.41
C LEU A 107 1.55 12.61 -17.36
N LEU A 108 0.62 11.77 -16.89
CA LEU A 108 0.89 10.78 -15.84
C LEU A 108 2.09 9.86 -16.14
N PRO A 109 2.28 9.33 -17.37
CA PRO A 109 3.46 8.53 -17.68
C PRO A 109 4.79 9.29 -17.57
N LYS A 110 4.79 10.60 -17.81
CA LYS A 110 5.97 11.45 -17.69
C LYS A 110 6.31 11.68 -16.22
N LEU A 111 5.33 12.08 -15.40
CA LEU A 111 5.52 12.31 -13.96
C LEU A 111 5.92 11.03 -13.20
N LEU A 112 5.54 9.87 -13.73
CA LEU A 112 5.89 8.56 -13.18
C LEU A 112 7.01 7.85 -13.95
N SER A 113 7.79 8.58 -14.76
CA SER A 113 8.81 7.99 -15.62
C SER A 113 9.78 7.14 -14.82
N GLY A 114 10.15 5.97 -15.36
CA GLY A 114 10.96 4.96 -14.66
C GLY A 114 10.19 4.06 -13.69
N HIS A 115 8.92 4.37 -13.35
CA HIS A 115 8.11 3.55 -12.47
C HIS A 115 7.16 2.60 -13.22
N ALA A 116 6.76 1.50 -12.59
CA ALA A 116 5.82 0.53 -13.19
C ALA A 116 4.42 1.13 -13.46
N PHE A 117 4.03 2.15 -12.70
CA PHE A 117 2.75 2.84 -12.86
C PHE A 117 2.69 3.73 -14.12
N ALA A 118 3.82 4.14 -14.69
CA ALA A 118 3.83 4.83 -15.99
C ALA A 118 3.42 3.92 -17.15
N LYS A 119 3.47 2.59 -16.96
CA LYS A 119 3.16 1.60 -18.01
C LYS A 119 1.74 1.06 -17.92
N ASP A 120 1.28 0.78 -16.70
CA ASP A 120 -0.04 0.21 -16.47
C ASP A 120 -0.58 0.67 -15.11
N TYR A 121 -1.51 1.61 -15.18
CA TYR A 121 -2.20 2.17 -14.03
C TYR A 121 -3.61 2.54 -14.46
N ARG A 122 -4.60 1.85 -13.88
CA ARG A 122 -5.99 1.91 -14.30
C ARG A 122 -6.88 2.34 -13.16
N GLU A 123 -8.06 2.83 -13.50
CA GLU A 123 -9.11 3.12 -12.52
C GLU A 123 -9.48 1.86 -11.73
N PRO A 124 -9.77 1.96 -10.42
CA PRO A 124 -10.18 0.82 -9.62
C PRO A 124 -11.56 0.31 -10.09
N ARG A 125 -11.83 -0.96 -9.78
CA ARG A 125 -13.14 -1.58 -9.96
C ARG A 125 -13.48 -2.49 -8.78
N GLU A 126 -14.55 -3.25 -8.91
CA GLU A 126 -15.16 -4.00 -7.82
C GLU A 126 -14.19 -4.97 -7.12
N HIS A 127 -14.34 -5.14 -5.80
CA HIS A 127 -13.48 -6.01 -4.99
C HIS A 127 -13.41 -7.46 -5.48
N PHE A 128 -14.48 -7.95 -6.10
CA PHE A 128 -14.53 -9.32 -6.62
C PHE A 128 -13.54 -9.54 -7.79
N ASN A 129 -13.10 -8.48 -8.47
CA ASN A 129 -12.13 -8.52 -9.57
C ASN A 129 -10.66 -8.43 -9.10
N MET A 130 -10.39 -8.29 -7.80
CA MET A 130 -9.04 -7.99 -7.29
C MET A 130 -7.95 -9.01 -7.69
N ILE A 131 -8.26 -10.30 -7.72
CA ILE A 131 -7.31 -11.35 -8.15
C ILE A 131 -7.09 -11.29 -9.66
N GLU A 132 -8.17 -11.09 -10.42
CA GLU A 132 -8.06 -10.93 -11.87
C GLU A 132 -7.24 -9.70 -12.23
N ASP A 133 -7.47 -8.55 -11.58
CA ASP A 133 -6.75 -7.31 -11.86
C ASP A 133 -5.27 -7.39 -11.52
N ILE A 134 -4.94 -7.99 -10.36
CA ILE A 134 -3.54 -8.19 -10.01
C ILE A 134 -2.89 -9.23 -10.94
N GLU A 135 -3.61 -10.18 -11.55
CA GLU A 135 -3.07 -11.11 -12.54
C GLU A 135 -2.92 -10.49 -13.93
N LEU A 136 -3.84 -9.60 -14.34
CA LEU A 136 -3.83 -8.95 -15.64
C LEU A 136 -2.87 -7.77 -15.74
N THR A 137 -2.55 -7.10 -14.62
CA THR A 137 -1.65 -5.95 -14.66
C THR A 137 -0.25 -6.34 -15.16
N THR A 138 0.40 -5.46 -15.91
CA THR A 138 1.79 -5.65 -16.37
C THR A 138 2.83 -5.21 -15.33
N ARG A 139 2.39 -4.62 -14.21
CA ARG A 139 3.28 -4.26 -13.10
C ARG A 139 3.88 -5.51 -12.46
N GLY A 140 5.09 -5.37 -11.92
CA GLY A 140 5.75 -6.43 -11.15
C GLY A 140 4.94 -6.82 -9.91
N LYS A 141 5.01 -8.10 -9.53
CA LYS A 141 4.14 -8.70 -8.50
C LYS A 141 5.00 -9.54 -7.56
N GLY A 142 4.95 -9.22 -6.27
CA GLY A 142 5.50 -10.04 -5.19
C GLY A 142 4.38 -10.58 -4.30
N ALA A 143 4.71 -11.49 -3.40
CA ALA A 143 3.73 -12.09 -2.49
C ALA A 143 3.01 -11.03 -1.62
N THR A 144 3.72 -9.99 -1.21
CA THR A 144 3.15 -8.85 -0.47
C THR A 144 2.15 -8.03 -1.27
N CYS A 145 2.18 -8.04 -2.61
CA CYS A 145 1.19 -7.32 -3.44
C CYS A 145 -0.24 -7.88 -3.23
N TYR A 146 -0.36 -9.12 -2.78
CA TYR A 146 -1.66 -9.75 -2.55
C TYR A 146 -2.25 -9.47 -1.16
N THR A 147 -1.51 -8.79 -0.27
CA THR A 147 -1.99 -8.40 1.07
C THR A 147 -3.36 -7.75 0.98
N CYS A 148 -3.51 -6.72 0.15
CA CYS A 148 -4.77 -6.01 0.02
C CYS A 148 -5.67 -6.58 -1.09
N LYS A 149 -5.48 -7.84 -1.49
CA LYS A 149 -6.17 -8.45 -2.65
C LYS A 149 -6.79 -9.81 -2.36
N SER A 150 -6.27 -10.57 -1.39
CA SER A 150 -6.72 -11.94 -1.14
C SER A 150 -7.01 -12.22 0.33
N ALA A 151 -8.16 -12.83 0.61
CA ALA A 151 -8.48 -13.37 1.93
C ALA A 151 -7.62 -14.59 2.30
N ASP A 152 -7.01 -15.27 1.33
CA ASP A 152 -6.23 -16.48 1.56
C ASP A 152 -4.96 -16.21 2.37
N ILE A 153 -4.38 -15.02 2.27
CA ILE A 153 -3.08 -14.75 2.88
C ILE A 153 -3.20 -14.56 4.40
N TYR A 154 -4.30 -13.96 4.86
CA TYR A 154 -4.49 -13.60 6.26
C TYR A 154 -4.62 -14.80 7.20
N HIS A 155 -5.19 -15.90 6.73
CA HIS A 155 -5.27 -17.11 7.55
C HIS A 155 -3.97 -17.95 7.49
N GLN A 156 -3.02 -17.58 6.62
CA GLN A 156 -1.75 -18.29 6.43
C GLN A 156 -0.57 -17.57 7.10
N TRP A 157 -0.61 -16.24 7.23
CA TRP A 157 0.55 -15.42 7.62
C TRP A 157 1.25 -15.76 8.94
N ASN A 158 0.51 -16.24 9.95
CA ASN A 158 1.09 -16.61 11.25
C ASN A 158 1.49 -18.08 11.35
N LYS A 159 1.42 -18.82 10.23
CA LYS A 159 1.92 -20.18 10.16
C LYS A 159 3.44 -20.14 9.91
N PRO A 160 4.23 -21.05 10.49
CA PRO A 160 5.67 -21.14 10.22
C PRO A 160 6.01 -21.28 8.73
N ASP A 161 5.08 -21.88 7.98
CA ASP A 161 5.04 -22.12 6.53
C ASP A 161 4.11 -21.13 5.79
N GLY A 162 3.78 -20.00 6.43
CA GLY A 162 2.89 -18.97 5.88
C GLY A 162 3.54 -18.14 4.77
N ILE A 163 2.70 -17.57 3.92
CA ILE A 163 3.10 -16.63 2.87
C ILE A 163 3.79 -15.41 3.50
N ASN A 164 4.92 -14.99 2.95
CA ASN A 164 5.73 -13.86 3.40
C ASN A 164 6.35 -13.13 2.19
N TYR A 165 7.21 -12.12 2.44
CA TYR A 165 7.83 -11.31 1.39
C TYR A 165 8.57 -12.14 0.32
N ASP A 166 9.29 -13.19 0.73
CA ASP A 166 10.13 -14.01 -0.15
C ASP A 166 9.37 -15.17 -0.83
N SER A 167 8.06 -15.28 -0.63
CA SER A 167 7.29 -16.39 -1.19
C SER A 167 7.15 -16.29 -2.71
N ASP A 168 7.31 -17.42 -3.40
CA ASP A 168 7.14 -17.48 -4.86
C ASP A 168 5.65 -17.39 -5.22
N VAL A 169 5.27 -16.24 -5.79
CA VAL A 169 3.89 -15.97 -6.22
C VAL A 169 3.40 -16.98 -7.24
N GLN A 170 4.24 -17.42 -8.17
CA GLN A 170 3.84 -18.34 -9.23
C GLN A 170 3.51 -19.72 -8.65
N GLU A 171 4.29 -20.18 -7.66
CA GLU A 171 3.99 -21.41 -6.92
C GLU A 171 2.67 -21.27 -6.15
N LEU A 172 2.49 -20.15 -5.43
CA LEU A 172 1.26 -19.90 -4.66
C LEU A 172 0.00 -19.89 -5.53
N LEU A 173 0.06 -19.32 -6.73
CA LEU A 173 -1.06 -19.34 -7.68
C LEU A 173 -1.29 -20.74 -8.26
N THR A 174 -0.22 -21.43 -8.66
CA THR A 174 -0.29 -22.78 -9.24
C THR A 174 -0.91 -23.79 -8.26
N ASP A 175 -0.50 -23.70 -6.99
CA ASP A 175 -1.00 -24.54 -5.90
C ASP A 175 -2.33 -24.07 -5.32
N LYS A 176 -2.91 -22.98 -5.88
CA LYS A 176 -4.16 -22.36 -5.43
C LYS A 176 -4.13 -21.98 -3.94
N LYS A 177 -2.97 -21.52 -3.47
CA LYS A 177 -2.78 -20.93 -2.13
C LYS A 177 -3.26 -19.48 -2.06
N ILE A 178 -3.41 -18.84 -3.23
CA ILE A 178 -4.05 -17.54 -3.42
C ILE A 178 -5.02 -17.73 -4.58
N SER A 179 -6.32 -17.67 -4.30
CA SER A 179 -7.37 -17.89 -5.31
C SER A 179 -8.64 -17.07 -5.07
N HIS A 180 -8.86 -16.63 -3.84
CA HIS A 180 -10.01 -15.85 -3.45
C HIS A 180 -9.61 -14.38 -3.36
N PRO A 181 -10.43 -13.46 -3.89
CA PRO A 181 -10.26 -12.04 -3.60
C PRO A 181 -10.48 -11.77 -2.10
N ILE A 182 -10.52 -10.52 -1.69
CA ILE A 182 -11.08 -10.16 -0.39
C ILE A 182 -12.47 -10.78 -0.27
N THR A 183 -12.79 -11.35 0.90
CA THR A 183 -14.09 -12.01 1.16
C THR A 183 -14.64 -11.60 2.52
N CYS A 184 -15.77 -12.16 2.91
CA CYS A 184 -16.47 -11.86 4.16
C CYS A 184 -15.56 -11.95 5.40
N VAL A 185 -14.60 -12.90 5.42
CA VAL A 185 -13.75 -13.15 6.59
C VAL A 185 -12.70 -12.05 6.84
N MET A 186 -12.50 -11.15 5.89
CA MET A 186 -11.62 -9.98 6.03
C MET A 186 -12.19 -8.90 6.94
N CYS A 187 -13.52 -8.81 7.02
CA CYS A 187 -14.23 -7.80 7.81
C CYS A 187 -15.11 -8.43 8.90
N HIS A 188 -15.49 -9.70 8.79
CA HIS A 188 -16.33 -10.40 9.75
C HIS A 188 -15.61 -11.58 10.41
N ASN A 189 -15.88 -11.78 11.69
CA ASN A 189 -15.45 -12.96 12.41
C ASN A 189 -16.44 -14.12 12.15
N PRO A 190 -16.04 -15.21 11.48
CA PRO A 190 -16.95 -16.33 11.22
C PRO A 190 -17.34 -17.10 12.49
N HIS A 191 -16.59 -16.97 13.59
CA HIS A 191 -16.92 -17.62 14.86
C HIS A 191 -17.87 -16.75 15.69
N GLY A 192 -17.55 -15.48 15.90
CA GLY A 192 -18.36 -14.62 16.79
C GLY A 192 -19.35 -13.68 16.10
N THR A 193 -19.36 -13.63 14.77
CA THR A 193 -20.20 -12.76 13.91
C THR A 193 -19.95 -11.26 14.03
N GLU A 194 -19.05 -10.83 14.90
CA GLU A 194 -18.68 -9.42 15.01
C GLU A 194 -17.79 -8.94 13.86
N SER A 195 -17.84 -7.63 13.56
CA SER A 195 -16.87 -7.00 12.67
C SER A 195 -15.47 -7.02 13.28
N ARG A 196 -14.44 -7.16 12.45
CA ARG A 196 -13.03 -7.23 12.87
C ARG A 196 -12.10 -6.68 11.81
N THR A 197 -10.86 -6.41 12.23
CA THR A 197 -9.72 -6.25 11.35
C THR A 197 -8.75 -7.43 11.53
N VAL A 198 -8.15 -7.87 10.44
CA VAL A 198 -7.17 -8.97 10.37
C VAL A 198 -5.83 -8.52 9.78
N SER A 199 -5.74 -7.30 9.25
CA SER A 199 -4.52 -6.77 8.65
C SER A 199 -3.44 -6.48 9.68
N PHE A 200 -2.31 -7.19 9.56
CA PHE A 200 -1.15 -6.99 10.42
C PHE A 200 -0.53 -5.61 10.21
N GLY A 201 -0.45 -5.12 8.96
CA GLY A 201 0.05 -3.78 8.66
C GLY A 201 -0.76 -2.71 9.40
N LEU A 202 -2.09 -2.84 9.41
CA LEU A 202 -2.96 -1.94 10.16
C LEU A 202 -2.75 -2.07 11.67
N HIS A 203 -2.68 -3.30 12.20
CA HIS A 203 -2.48 -3.52 13.64
C HIS A 203 -1.13 -2.99 14.12
N GLU A 204 -0.07 -3.14 13.33
CA GLU A 204 1.26 -2.59 13.62
C GLU A 204 1.26 -1.07 13.59
N ALA A 205 0.66 -0.47 12.55
CA ALA A 205 0.52 0.98 12.46
C ALA A 205 -0.26 1.54 13.66
N LEU A 206 -1.44 0.99 13.95
CA LEU A 206 -2.25 1.39 15.10
C LEU A 206 -1.49 1.20 16.42
N ALA A 207 -0.65 0.18 16.57
CA ALA A 207 0.13 -0.02 17.79
C ALA A 207 1.22 1.06 17.98
N LYS A 208 1.85 1.52 16.89
CA LYS A 208 2.91 2.56 16.91
C LYS A 208 2.35 3.98 16.98
N THR A 209 1.12 4.17 16.51
CA THR A 209 0.47 5.47 16.43
C THR A 209 0.05 5.99 17.82
N GLY A 210 0.34 7.27 18.07
CA GLY A 210 0.02 7.97 19.31
C GLY A 210 -1.49 8.12 19.56
N ALA A 211 -1.87 8.41 20.81
CA ALA A 211 -3.27 8.49 21.23
C ALA A 211 -4.06 9.61 20.51
N ASP A 212 -3.38 10.71 20.16
CA ASP A 212 -3.99 11.90 19.56
C ASP A 212 -4.12 11.82 18.03
N HIS A 213 -3.60 10.75 17.42
CA HIS A 213 -3.66 10.59 15.97
C HIS A 213 -5.10 10.34 15.49
N PRO A 214 -5.56 10.99 14.40
CA PRO A 214 -6.95 10.94 13.97
C PRO A 214 -7.46 9.51 13.71
N GLY A 215 -6.62 8.66 13.08
CA GLY A 215 -6.97 7.26 12.82
C GLY A 215 -6.88 6.30 14.02
N LYS A 216 -6.38 6.72 15.19
CA LYS A 216 -6.12 5.80 16.32
C LYS A 216 -7.40 5.21 16.89
N ASN A 217 -8.44 6.03 16.96
CA ASN A 217 -9.71 5.70 17.61
C ASN A 217 -10.87 5.65 16.60
N ASP A 218 -10.56 5.54 15.31
CA ASP A 218 -11.57 5.34 14.27
C ASP A 218 -12.45 4.14 14.61
N SER A 219 -13.74 4.23 14.28
CA SER A 219 -14.67 3.12 14.50
C SER A 219 -14.24 1.89 13.71
N ILE A 220 -14.69 0.70 14.13
CA ILE A 220 -14.43 -0.54 13.38
C ILE A 220 -14.94 -0.45 11.92
N ASN A 221 -15.96 0.37 11.67
CA ASN A 221 -16.55 0.62 10.37
C ASN A 221 -15.62 1.40 9.43
N SER A 222 -14.73 2.23 9.95
CA SER A 222 -13.68 2.88 9.15
C SER A 222 -12.42 2.01 9.11
N GLN A 223 -12.04 1.41 10.24
CA GLN A 223 -10.83 0.58 10.32
C GLN A 223 -10.88 -0.65 9.41
N MET A 224 -12.06 -1.21 9.11
CA MET A 224 -12.17 -2.33 8.17
C MET A 224 -11.70 -1.97 6.76
N CYS A 225 -11.91 -0.73 6.33
CA CYS A 225 -11.46 -0.18 5.05
C CYS A 225 -9.97 0.16 5.10
N ALA A 226 -9.51 0.73 6.22
CA ALA A 226 -8.11 1.07 6.47
C ALA A 226 -7.15 -0.14 6.52
N GLN A 227 -7.67 -1.38 6.43
CA GLN A 227 -6.86 -2.57 6.21
C GLN A 227 -6.12 -2.55 4.87
N CYS A 228 -6.66 -1.82 3.89
CA CYS A 228 -6.21 -1.82 2.51
C CYS A 228 -6.15 -0.41 1.90
N HIS A 229 -7.13 0.46 2.19
CA HIS A 229 -7.31 1.79 1.60
C HIS A 229 -6.48 2.85 2.32
N VAL A 230 -5.17 2.64 2.29
CA VAL A 230 -4.15 3.44 2.97
C VAL A 230 -2.93 3.60 2.08
N ASN A 231 -2.11 4.62 2.36
CA ASN A 231 -0.75 4.69 1.86
C ASN A 231 0.10 3.59 2.50
N TYR A 232 0.90 2.90 1.69
CA TYR A 232 1.72 1.79 2.16
C TYR A 232 3.05 1.73 1.42
N ASN A 233 4.01 1.02 1.97
CA ASN A 233 5.18 0.61 1.21
C ASN A 233 5.58 -0.82 1.55
N PHE A 234 6.51 -1.35 0.76
CA PHE A 234 7.11 -2.64 1.02
C PHE A 234 8.21 -2.53 2.06
N ASN A 235 8.12 -3.31 3.13
CA ASN A 235 9.23 -3.51 4.06
C ASN A 235 9.83 -4.91 3.81
N PRO A 236 10.95 -5.05 3.08
CA PRO A 236 11.62 -6.34 2.84
C PRO A 236 12.06 -7.08 4.10
N THR A 237 12.22 -6.40 5.24
CA THR A 237 12.54 -7.04 6.53
C THR A 237 11.28 -7.37 7.34
N GLY A 238 10.13 -6.85 6.90
CA GLY A 238 8.83 -7.02 7.53
C GLY A 238 8.14 -8.31 7.09
N LYS A 239 7.20 -8.77 7.90
CA LYS A 239 6.33 -9.91 7.54
C LYS A 239 5.27 -9.53 6.50
N THR A 240 4.99 -8.24 6.33
CA THR A 240 3.96 -7.68 5.44
C THR A 240 4.33 -6.23 5.04
N ILE A 241 3.43 -5.55 4.34
CA ILE A 241 3.54 -4.13 3.98
C ILE A 241 3.49 -3.22 5.22
N GLU A 242 4.21 -2.11 5.15
CA GLU A 242 4.23 -1.08 6.19
C GLU A 242 3.27 0.04 5.83
N PHE A 243 2.49 0.52 6.80
CA PHE A 243 1.68 1.72 6.65
C PHE A 243 2.37 2.87 7.39
N PRO A 244 2.85 3.92 6.68
CA PRO A 244 3.28 5.15 7.32
C PRO A 244 2.21 5.73 8.23
N PHE A 245 0.93 5.59 7.81
CA PHE A 245 -0.28 5.91 8.56
C PHE A 245 -0.26 7.35 9.11
N ARG A 246 -0.05 8.31 8.19
CA ARG A 246 0.17 9.74 8.44
C ARG A 246 -0.40 10.57 7.30
N LYS A 247 -0.69 11.84 7.56
CA LYS A 247 -1.19 12.77 6.54
C LYS A 247 -0.05 13.30 5.66
N VAL A 248 -0.39 13.82 4.48
CA VAL A 248 0.60 14.30 3.49
C VAL A 248 1.57 15.32 4.06
N ALA A 249 1.12 16.20 4.95
CA ALA A 249 1.94 17.23 5.57
C ALA A 249 3.11 16.67 6.42
N ASP A 250 2.94 15.48 6.99
CA ASP A 250 3.95 14.83 7.85
C ASP A 250 4.92 13.96 7.03
N MET A 251 4.59 13.66 5.77
CA MET A 251 5.36 12.73 4.94
C MET A 251 6.78 13.19 4.62
N PRO A 252 7.05 14.48 4.30
CA PRO A 252 8.42 14.93 4.04
C PRO A 252 9.36 14.65 5.21
N GLU A 253 8.96 15.01 6.43
CA GLU A 253 9.75 14.75 7.64
C GLU A 253 9.85 13.25 7.93
N TYR A 254 8.75 12.52 7.78
CA TYR A 254 8.73 11.06 7.96
C TYR A 254 9.73 10.36 7.03
N ILE A 255 9.74 10.70 5.74
CA ILE A 255 10.65 10.10 4.76
C ILE A 255 12.10 10.50 5.05
N ALA A 256 12.36 11.77 5.32
CA ALA A 256 13.70 12.27 5.61
C ALA A 256 14.33 11.61 6.84
N ASN A 257 13.55 11.31 7.87
CA ASN A 257 14.04 10.79 9.16
C ASN A 257 13.94 9.26 9.31
N ASN A 258 13.43 8.56 8.31
CA ASN A 258 13.27 7.12 8.39
C ASN A 258 14.53 6.41 7.83
N GLU A 259 15.38 5.97 8.75
CA GLU A 259 16.63 5.25 8.42
C GLU A 259 16.39 4.00 7.56
N PHE A 260 15.23 3.34 7.72
CA PHE A 260 14.89 2.20 6.88
C PHE A 260 14.70 2.63 5.42
N TRP A 261 14.00 3.74 5.15
CA TRP A 261 13.86 4.28 3.79
C TRP A 261 15.20 4.73 3.21
N GLN A 262 16.08 5.30 4.04
CA GLN A 262 17.43 5.68 3.62
C GLN A 262 18.29 4.47 3.21
N GLN A 263 18.08 3.30 3.86
CA GLN A 263 18.84 2.07 3.60
C GLN A 263 18.17 1.14 2.57
N HIS A 264 16.84 1.19 2.48
CA HIS A 264 15.99 0.31 1.69
C HIS A 264 14.94 1.15 0.95
N PRO A 265 15.26 1.65 -0.26
CA PRO A 265 14.38 2.54 -1.02
C PRO A 265 13.19 1.80 -1.68
N THR A 266 12.52 0.90 -0.96
CA THR A 266 11.44 0.04 -1.46
C THR A 266 10.08 0.73 -1.61
N GLY A 267 10.00 2.03 -1.32
CA GLY A 267 8.79 2.86 -1.37
C GLY A 267 8.85 3.92 -2.46
N GLY A 268 9.83 3.82 -3.35
CA GLY A 268 10.05 4.81 -4.39
C GLY A 268 10.90 4.29 -5.54
N TRP A 269 11.32 5.19 -6.41
CA TRP A 269 12.16 4.88 -7.57
C TRP A 269 13.00 6.08 -7.98
N ASN A 270 14.06 5.84 -8.74
CA ASN A 270 14.81 6.93 -9.36
C ASN A 270 14.10 7.38 -10.62
N HIS A 271 13.63 8.63 -10.62
CA HIS A 271 13.03 9.25 -11.79
C HIS A 271 14.14 9.68 -12.77
N PRO A 272 14.15 9.19 -14.03
CA PRO A 272 15.32 9.27 -14.89
C PRO A 272 15.63 10.70 -15.38
N GLU A 273 14.62 11.51 -15.65
CA GLU A 273 14.76 12.89 -16.12
C GLU A 273 15.26 13.81 -14.99
N LEU A 274 14.74 13.62 -13.77
CA LEU A 274 15.12 14.40 -12.59
C LEU A 274 16.46 13.95 -11.98
N ASP A 275 16.85 12.69 -12.20
CA ASP A 275 17.97 12.03 -11.50
C ASP A 275 17.85 12.16 -9.99
N MET A 276 16.66 11.82 -9.47
CA MET A 276 16.35 11.86 -8.05
C MET A 276 15.43 10.71 -7.66
N PHE A 277 15.49 10.34 -6.39
CA PHE A 277 14.57 9.37 -5.82
C PHE A 277 13.22 10.04 -5.51
N LEU A 278 12.13 9.52 -6.08
CA LEU A 278 10.76 9.92 -5.78
C LEU A 278 10.05 8.85 -4.97
N TYR A 279 9.12 9.28 -4.12
CA TYR A 279 8.29 8.41 -3.29
C TYR A 279 6.97 8.09 -4.00
N LYS A 280 6.53 6.83 -4.00
CA LYS A 280 5.24 6.45 -4.57
C LYS A 280 4.17 6.36 -3.48
N VAL A 281 3.16 7.21 -3.55
CA VAL A 281 1.95 7.09 -2.70
C VAL A 281 0.98 6.09 -3.33
N GLN A 282 0.23 5.34 -2.54
CA GLN A 282 -0.86 4.49 -3.02
C GLN A 282 -2.14 4.80 -2.26
N HIS A 283 -3.22 5.06 -3.00
CA HIS A 283 -4.61 5.13 -2.51
C HIS A 283 -4.77 5.51 -1.02
N PRO A 284 -4.41 6.76 -0.64
CA PRO A 284 -4.44 7.23 0.74
C PRO A 284 -5.86 7.66 1.16
N GLU A 285 -6.89 6.85 0.89
CA GLU A 285 -8.29 7.24 1.17
C GLU A 285 -8.49 7.52 2.66
N THR A 286 -7.97 6.64 3.52
CA THR A 286 -8.13 6.79 4.98
C THR A 286 -7.42 8.06 5.47
N GLU A 287 -6.20 8.30 5.00
CA GLU A 287 -5.39 9.42 5.45
C GLU A 287 -5.93 10.77 4.96
N LEU A 288 -6.42 10.83 3.72
CA LEU A 288 -7.09 12.03 3.19
C LEU A 288 -8.40 12.28 3.94
N TYR A 289 -9.17 11.22 4.23
CA TYR A 289 -10.46 11.32 4.93
C TYR A 289 -10.35 11.90 6.34
N TRP A 290 -9.26 11.65 7.05
CA TRP A 290 -9.07 12.14 8.42
C TRP A 290 -9.18 13.65 8.54
N GLU A 291 -9.82 14.07 9.63
CA GLU A 291 -10.06 15.47 9.98
C GLU A 291 -10.95 16.24 8.98
N SER A 292 -11.50 15.56 7.98
CA SER A 292 -12.56 16.10 7.14
C SER A 292 -13.80 16.45 7.98
N PRO A 293 -14.73 17.26 7.45
CA PRO A 293 -16.01 17.52 8.12
C PRO A 293 -16.78 16.24 8.47
N HIS A 294 -16.77 15.24 7.60
CA HIS A 294 -17.42 13.95 7.83
C HIS A 294 -16.72 13.14 8.93
N HIS A 295 -15.38 13.08 8.92
CA HIS A 295 -14.61 12.39 9.96
C HIS A 295 -14.83 13.03 11.34
N LYS A 296 -14.75 14.37 11.41
CA LYS A 296 -15.01 15.13 12.65
C LYS A 296 -16.45 14.96 13.16
N ALA A 297 -17.40 14.69 12.27
CA ALA A 297 -18.78 14.38 12.63
C ALA A 297 -19.00 12.91 13.07
N GLY A 298 -17.96 12.06 12.99
CA GLY A 298 -18.04 10.65 13.37
C GLY A 298 -18.70 9.76 12.32
N VAL A 299 -18.85 10.24 11.08
CA VAL A 299 -19.27 9.40 9.95
C VAL A 299 -18.19 8.34 9.71
N SER A 300 -18.58 7.18 9.20
CA SER A 300 -17.67 6.09 8.87
C SER A 300 -17.75 5.75 7.38
N CYS A 301 -16.75 5.03 6.87
CA CYS A 301 -16.73 4.58 5.47
C CYS A 301 -18.02 3.82 5.11
N THR A 302 -18.54 3.01 6.03
CA THR A 302 -19.75 2.20 5.79
C THR A 302 -21.03 3.02 5.70
N ASP A 303 -21.08 4.21 6.30
CA ASP A 303 -22.29 5.04 6.25
C ASP A 303 -22.57 5.55 4.83
N CYS A 304 -21.52 5.71 4.02
CA CYS A 304 -21.63 6.13 2.62
C CYS A 304 -21.52 4.95 1.65
N HIS A 305 -20.58 4.02 1.86
CA HIS A 305 -20.30 2.95 0.88
C HIS A 305 -21.05 1.65 1.15
N MET A 306 -21.73 1.53 2.30
CA MET A 306 -22.51 0.35 2.69
C MET A 306 -23.87 0.76 3.30
N PRO A 307 -24.69 1.57 2.61
CA PRO A 307 -25.97 2.00 3.16
C PRO A 307 -26.94 0.83 3.34
N LYS A 308 -27.98 1.06 4.14
CA LYS A 308 -29.12 0.15 4.20
C LYS A 308 -29.98 0.33 2.95
N ILE A 309 -30.16 -0.73 2.19
CA ILE A 309 -30.99 -0.77 0.99
C ILE A 309 -31.99 -1.94 1.05
N LYS A 310 -32.96 -1.98 0.13
CA LYS A 310 -33.97 -3.04 0.07
C LYS A 310 -33.69 -3.99 -1.10
N ASP A 311 -33.86 -5.29 -0.86
CA ASP A 311 -33.84 -6.30 -1.91
C ASP A 311 -35.13 -6.27 -2.76
N ALA A 312 -35.19 -7.13 -3.79
CA ALA A 312 -36.35 -7.23 -4.68
C ALA A 312 -37.64 -7.70 -3.97
N GLN A 313 -37.54 -8.24 -2.75
CA GLN A 313 -38.67 -8.65 -1.91
C GLN A 313 -39.05 -7.56 -0.89
N GLY A 314 -38.31 -6.45 -0.83
CA GLY A 314 -38.51 -5.35 0.09
C GLY A 314 -37.85 -5.52 1.46
N ASN A 315 -37.03 -6.56 1.66
CA ASN A 315 -36.29 -6.75 2.91
C ASN A 315 -35.08 -5.83 2.94
N GLU A 316 -34.84 -5.21 4.09
CA GLU A 316 -33.67 -4.35 4.28
C GLU A 316 -32.40 -5.19 4.51
N PHE A 317 -31.30 -4.80 3.87
CA PHE A 317 -29.97 -5.35 4.10
C PHE A 317 -28.90 -4.25 3.95
N THR A 318 -27.69 -4.52 4.44
CA THR A 318 -26.54 -3.64 4.22
C THR A 318 -25.97 -3.91 2.83
N GLN A 319 -25.88 -2.88 2.00
CA GLN A 319 -25.21 -2.98 0.71
C GLN A 319 -23.75 -3.43 0.89
N HIS A 320 -23.35 -4.43 0.14
CA HIS A 320 -21.98 -4.94 0.01
C HIS A 320 -21.43 -4.82 -1.41
N PHE A 321 -22.20 -4.28 -2.37
CA PHE A 321 -21.63 -3.69 -3.57
C PHE A 321 -20.88 -2.41 -3.19
N LEU A 322 -19.59 -2.55 -2.91
CA LEU A 322 -18.68 -1.48 -2.47
C LEU A 322 -18.29 -0.62 -3.68
N GLY A 323 -19.15 0.33 -4.01
CA GLY A 323 -18.97 1.25 -5.14
C GLY A 323 -19.25 2.70 -4.75
N SER A 324 -19.53 3.53 -5.76
CA SER A 324 -19.87 4.94 -5.54
C SER A 324 -21.14 5.09 -4.68
N PRO A 325 -21.14 5.92 -3.62
CA PRO A 325 -22.33 6.27 -2.84
C PRO A 325 -23.43 6.89 -3.70
N MET A 326 -23.06 7.50 -4.83
CA MET A 326 -23.98 8.11 -5.79
C MET A 326 -24.84 7.11 -6.57
N ASN A 327 -24.66 5.81 -6.36
CA ASN A 327 -25.60 4.78 -6.81
C ASN A 327 -26.87 4.75 -5.96
N ASN A 328 -26.79 5.18 -4.69
CA ASN A 328 -27.90 5.24 -3.74
C ASN A 328 -27.82 6.54 -2.89
N PRO A 329 -27.91 7.73 -3.51
CA PRO A 329 -27.64 9.01 -2.83
C PRO A 329 -28.67 9.34 -1.73
N GLU A 330 -29.93 8.91 -1.89
CA GLU A 330 -30.95 9.09 -0.85
C GLU A 330 -30.67 8.24 0.39
N GLN A 331 -30.23 7.00 0.22
CA GLN A 331 -29.94 6.06 1.32
C GLN A 331 -28.56 6.28 1.95
N THR A 332 -27.75 7.15 1.37
CA THR A 332 -26.43 7.56 1.89
C THR A 332 -26.52 8.99 2.43
N CYS A 333 -26.50 9.98 1.54
CA CYS A 333 -26.51 11.41 1.87
C CYS A 333 -27.81 11.85 2.56
N GLY A 334 -28.96 11.34 2.08
CA GLY A 334 -30.29 11.72 2.59
C GLY A 334 -30.58 11.34 4.04
N ASN A 335 -29.73 10.53 4.67
CA ASN A 335 -29.83 10.24 6.11
C ASN A 335 -29.40 11.43 6.98
N CYS A 336 -28.62 12.37 6.42
CA CYS A 336 -28.00 13.47 7.17
C CYS A 336 -28.26 14.84 6.53
N HIS A 337 -28.47 14.89 5.22
CA HIS A 337 -28.66 16.10 4.46
C HIS A 337 -30.09 16.18 3.91
N ASP A 338 -30.64 17.38 3.85
CA ASP A 338 -31.96 17.65 3.29
C ASP A 338 -31.81 18.34 1.92
N LEU A 339 -31.29 17.57 0.96
CA LEU A 339 -31.12 18.00 -0.43
C LEU A 339 -31.77 16.97 -1.38
N THR A 340 -32.04 17.40 -2.61
CA THR A 340 -32.48 16.50 -3.68
C THR A 340 -31.30 15.71 -4.27
N GLU A 341 -31.59 14.61 -4.97
CA GLU A 341 -30.58 13.83 -5.68
C GLU A 341 -29.73 14.69 -6.64
N ASP A 342 -30.38 15.58 -7.41
CA ASP A 342 -29.69 16.48 -8.33
C ASP A 342 -28.72 17.43 -7.60
N GLN A 343 -29.08 17.89 -6.39
CA GLN A 343 -28.22 18.73 -5.58
C GLN A 343 -27.02 17.96 -5.01
N TYR A 344 -27.19 16.71 -4.59
CA TYR A 344 -26.05 15.85 -4.19
C TYR A 344 -25.08 15.67 -5.36
N ARG A 345 -25.61 15.32 -6.54
CA ARG A 345 -24.80 15.12 -7.75
C ARG A 345 -24.09 16.41 -8.17
N ALA A 346 -24.76 17.55 -8.11
CA ALA A 346 -24.16 18.84 -8.45
C ALA A 346 -23.01 19.20 -7.51
N GLN A 347 -23.18 19.05 -6.19
CA GLN A 347 -22.12 19.34 -5.21
C GLN A 347 -20.92 18.41 -5.35
N MET A 348 -21.17 17.10 -5.52
CA MET A 348 -20.10 16.12 -5.78
C MET A 348 -19.30 16.51 -7.02
N LYS A 349 -20.00 16.81 -8.12
CA LYS A 349 -19.38 17.20 -9.37
C LYS A 349 -18.60 18.51 -9.26
N GLU A 350 -19.12 19.51 -8.57
CA GLU A 350 -18.43 20.78 -8.34
C GLU A 350 -17.10 20.59 -7.61
N ILE A 351 -17.09 19.76 -6.56
CA ILE A 351 -15.86 19.41 -5.82
C ILE A 351 -14.87 18.70 -6.74
N GLN A 352 -15.32 17.64 -7.42
CA GLN A 352 -14.44 16.81 -8.24
C GLN A 352 -13.89 17.58 -9.44
N GLU A 353 -14.68 18.43 -10.09
CA GLU A 353 -14.22 19.28 -11.20
C GLU A 353 -13.21 20.34 -10.74
N GLY A 354 -13.40 20.94 -9.56
CA GLY A 354 -12.43 21.88 -9.01
C GLY A 354 -11.08 21.21 -8.72
N VAL A 355 -11.10 20.04 -8.09
CA VAL A 355 -9.87 19.25 -7.80
C VAL A 355 -9.23 18.74 -9.09
N TYR A 356 -10.03 18.23 -10.04
CA TYR A 356 -9.58 17.80 -11.36
C TYR A 356 -8.82 18.92 -12.07
N SER A 357 -9.42 20.12 -12.14
CA SER A 357 -8.84 21.25 -12.88
C SER A 357 -7.51 21.69 -12.25
N LEU A 358 -7.46 21.79 -10.92
CA LEU A 358 -6.23 22.14 -10.21
C LEU A 358 -5.16 21.04 -10.34
N MET A 359 -5.56 19.77 -10.45
CA MET A 359 -4.64 18.67 -10.69
C MET A 359 -4.04 18.73 -12.09
N GLU A 360 -4.81 19.08 -13.13
CA GLU A 360 -4.28 19.33 -14.47
C GLU A 360 -3.24 20.46 -14.46
N GLU A 361 -3.56 21.60 -13.84
CA GLU A 361 -2.65 22.74 -13.72
C GLU A 361 -1.34 22.36 -13.00
N ALA A 362 -1.43 21.62 -11.90
CA ALA A 362 -0.25 21.13 -11.19
C ALA A 362 0.58 20.18 -12.05
N MET A 363 -0.06 19.26 -12.78
CA MET A 363 0.64 18.31 -13.66
C MET A 363 1.35 19.00 -14.81
N ASP A 364 0.73 20.01 -15.42
CA ASP A 364 1.34 20.83 -16.47
C ASP A 364 2.62 21.51 -15.96
N GLU A 365 2.53 22.19 -14.83
CA GLU A 365 3.68 22.89 -14.25
C GLU A 365 4.78 21.92 -13.80
N MET A 366 4.41 20.78 -13.21
CA MET A 366 5.35 19.71 -12.85
C MET A 366 6.06 19.14 -14.07
N SER A 367 5.35 18.98 -15.19
CA SER A 367 5.92 18.54 -16.46
C SER A 367 6.97 19.52 -16.98
N ILE A 368 6.73 20.83 -16.89
CA ILE A 368 7.70 21.87 -17.26
C ILE A 368 8.90 21.87 -16.31
N ALA A 369 8.67 21.69 -15.01
CA ALA A 369 9.73 21.60 -14.01
C ALA A 369 10.66 20.39 -14.28
N ILE A 370 10.11 19.23 -14.63
CA ILE A 370 10.89 18.05 -15.05
C ILE A 370 11.82 18.41 -16.22
N ASP A 371 11.27 19.01 -17.28
CA ASP A 371 12.05 19.37 -18.47
C ASP A 371 13.17 20.36 -18.14
N THR A 372 12.87 21.34 -17.29
CA THR A 372 13.84 22.38 -16.90
C THR A 372 14.96 21.80 -16.02
N ILE A 373 14.64 20.88 -15.10
CA ILE A 373 15.63 20.17 -14.29
C ILE A 373 16.53 19.28 -15.17
N GLU A 374 15.94 18.56 -16.13
CA GLU A 374 16.70 17.76 -17.09
C GLU A 374 17.62 18.63 -17.96
N GLN A 375 17.13 19.79 -18.41
CA GLN A 375 17.93 20.75 -19.17
C GLN A 375 19.09 21.29 -18.34
N ALA A 376 18.86 21.67 -17.08
CA ALA A 376 19.90 22.16 -16.19
C ALA A 376 21.02 21.13 -15.99
N ARG A 377 20.66 19.86 -15.75
CA ARG A 377 21.61 18.74 -15.61
C ARG A 377 22.47 18.51 -16.86
N THR A 378 21.92 18.78 -18.04
CA THR A 378 22.60 18.54 -19.32
C THR A 378 23.28 19.79 -19.90
N ALA A 379 23.19 20.93 -19.21
CA ALA A 379 23.87 22.16 -19.59
C ALA A 379 25.40 22.02 -19.42
N ASN A 380 26.16 22.73 -20.27
CA ASN A 380 27.63 22.74 -20.20
C ASN A 380 28.18 23.33 -18.89
N ALA A 381 27.44 24.23 -18.26
CA ALA A 381 27.73 24.82 -16.96
C ALA A 381 26.40 25.08 -16.25
N PHE A 382 26.34 24.78 -14.95
CA PHE A 382 25.18 25.03 -14.11
C PHE A 382 25.59 25.15 -12.63
N SER A 383 24.69 25.62 -11.78
CA SER A 383 24.86 25.61 -10.32
C SER A 383 24.31 24.31 -9.73
N GLU A 384 25.18 23.45 -9.21
CA GLU A 384 24.78 22.20 -8.54
C GLU A 384 23.93 22.49 -7.31
N THR A 385 24.26 23.55 -6.55
CA THR A 385 23.47 23.96 -5.38
C THR A 385 22.03 24.31 -5.76
N LEU A 386 21.82 25.11 -6.80
CA LEU A 386 20.47 25.48 -7.25
C LEU A 386 19.72 24.29 -7.87
N LEU A 387 20.43 23.42 -8.61
CA LEU A 387 19.85 22.21 -9.17
C LEU A 387 19.37 21.26 -8.06
N GLN A 388 20.15 21.08 -7.00
CA GLN A 388 19.73 20.26 -5.86
C GLN A 388 18.52 20.86 -5.14
N GLN A 389 18.50 22.19 -4.93
CA GLN A 389 17.33 22.87 -4.37
C GLN A 389 16.09 22.69 -5.25
N ALA A 390 16.24 22.74 -6.58
CA ALA A 390 15.14 22.49 -7.51
C ALA A 390 14.59 21.06 -7.35
N ARG A 391 15.46 20.04 -7.25
CA ARG A 391 15.06 18.64 -7.02
C ARG A 391 14.36 18.46 -5.67
N ASP A 392 14.92 18.98 -4.59
CA ASP A 392 14.31 18.89 -3.25
C ASP A 392 12.93 19.58 -3.23
N THR A 393 12.81 20.69 -3.94
CA THR A 393 11.54 21.43 -4.08
C THR A 393 10.52 20.65 -4.93
N TYR A 394 10.98 20.03 -6.02
CA TYR A 394 10.16 19.15 -6.84
C TYR A 394 9.69 17.92 -6.06
N PHE A 395 10.49 17.35 -5.16
CA PHE A 395 10.06 16.24 -4.30
C PHE A 395 8.80 16.57 -3.50
N ILE A 396 8.74 17.79 -2.94
CA ILE A 396 7.56 18.25 -2.19
C ILE A 396 6.37 18.44 -3.13
N SER A 397 6.60 18.95 -4.34
CA SER A 397 5.56 19.05 -5.37
C SER A 397 4.97 17.68 -5.70
N HIS A 398 5.84 16.72 -6.02
CA HIS A 398 5.50 15.34 -6.33
C HIS A 398 4.70 14.67 -5.22
N LEU A 399 5.16 14.75 -3.97
CA LEU A 399 4.46 14.14 -2.84
C LEU A 399 3.02 14.64 -2.69
N ASN A 400 2.80 15.94 -2.82
CA ASN A 400 1.48 16.54 -2.63
C ASN A 400 0.55 16.24 -3.81
N TRP A 401 1.06 16.25 -5.05
CA TRP A 401 0.29 15.85 -6.22
C TRP A 401 -0.06 14.36 -6.17
N GLU A 402 0.92 13.49 -5.94
CA GLU A 402 0.74 12.04 -5.94
C GLU A 402 -0.24 11.60 -4.85
N TRP A 403 -0.29 12.32 -3.71
CA TRP A 403 -1.27 12.05 -2.64
C TRP A 403 -2.71 12.13 -3.15
N ILE A 404 -3.00 13.08 -4.03
CA ILE A 404 -4.35 13.30 -4.56
C ILE A 404 -4.58 12.48 -5.83
N ALA A 405 -3.57 12.35 -6.70
CA ALA A 405 -3.66 11.53 -7.92
C ALA A 405 -3.78 10.01 -7.62
N ALA A 406 -3.29 9.56 -6.47
CA ALA A 406 -3.40 8.18 -6.02
C ALA A 406 -4.75 7.89 -5.33
N GLU A 407 -5.43 8.90 -4.81
CA GLU A 407 -6.71 8.79 -4.09
C GLU A 407 -7.89 8.80 -5.07
N ASN A 408 -8.91 7.97 -4.79
CA ASN A 408 -9.94 7.67 -5.80
C ASN A 408 -11.24 8.50 -5.69
N SER A 409 -11.46 9.28 -4.62
CA SER A 409 -12.68 10.09 -4.46
C SER A 409 -12.69 11.38 -5.28
N MET A 410 -11.54 11.71 -5.86
CA MET A 410 -11.23 13.00 -6.44
C MET A 410 -11.55 14.17 -5.49
N GLY A 411 -11.00 14.05 -4.27
CA GLY A 411 -11.06 15.07 -3.24
C GLY A 411 -12.36 15.15 -2.45
N PHE A 412 -13.41 14.37 -2.76
CA PHE A 412 -14.65 14.40 -1.99
C PHE A 412 -14.44 14.03 -0.50
N HIS A 413 -13.53 13.10 -0.21
CA HIS A 413 -13.26 12.70 1.17
C HIS A 413 -12.76 13.86 2.03
N HIS A 414 -12.01 14.80 1.46
CA HIS A 414 -11.57 16.03 2.13
C HIS A 414 -11.21 17.12 1.12
N PRO A 415 -12.18 17.92 0.65
CA PRO A 415 -11.96 18.87 -0.44
C PRO A 415 -10.94 19.96 -0.12
N GLU A 416 -10.95 20.46 1.11
CA GLU A 416 -10.01 21.48 1.58
C GLU A 416 -8.57 20.97 1.58
N GLU A 417 -8.33 19.76 2.09
CA GLU A 417 -6.98 19.17 2.08
C GLU A 417 -6.53 18.81 0.67
N ALA A 418 -7.42 18.27 -0.17
CA ALA A 418 -7.09 17.95 -1.56
C ALA A 418 -6.68 19.19 -2.37
N THR A 419 -7.48 20.26 -2.28
CA THR A 419 -7.14 21.55 -2.95
C THR A 419 -5.90 22.20 -2.34
N GLY A 420 -5.73 22.11 -1.01
CA GLY A 420 -4.54 22.60 -0.32
C GLY A 420 -3.26 21.88 -0.76
N ALA A 421 -3.28 20.54 -0.82
CA ALA A 421 -2.16 19.73 -1.29
C ALA A 421 -1.81 20.06 -2.75
N LEU A 422 -2.81 20.11 -3.66
CA LEU A 422 -2.54 20.46 -5.05
C LEU A 422 -2.03 21.90 -5.22
N THR A 423 -2.47 22.84 -4.38
CA THR A 423 -1.91 24.21 -4.37
C THR A 423 -0.44 24.20 -3.95
N VAL A 424 -0.07 23.40 -2.94
CA VAL A 424 1.34 23.19 -2.58
C VAL A 424 2.10 22.56 -3.75
N ALA A 425 1.51 21.56 -4.41
CA ALA A 425 2.10 20.89 -5.56
C ALA A 425 2.43 21.86 -6.70
N LEU A 426 1.44 22.67 -7.12
CA LEU A 426 1.59 23.68 -8.15
C LEU A 426 2.66 24.73 -7.79
N ASN A 427 2.56 25.33 -6.59
CA ASN A 427 3.51 26.35 -6.16
C ASN A 427 4.95 25.82 -6.09
N LYS A 428 5.13 24.58 -5.61
CA LYS A 428 6.44 23.93 -5.52
C LYS A 428 6.96 23.50 -6.89
N ALA A 429 6.09 23.15 -7.84
CA ALA A 429 6.50 22.90 -9.21
C ALA A 429 7.04 24.19 -9.86
N THR A 430 6.35 25.33 -9.69
CA THR A 430 6.82 26.63 -10.17
C THR A 430 8.14 27.03 -9.54
N GLU A 431 8.28 26.89 -8.23
CA GLU A 431 9.53 27.19 -7.52
C GLU A 431 10.68 26.30 -8.01
N ALA A 432 10.44 25.00 -8.19
CA ALA A 432 11.43 24.06 -8.72
C ALA A 432 11.88 24.43 -10.14
N LYS A 433 10.92 24.78 -11.01
CA LYS A 433 11.18 25.27 -12.37
C LYS A 433 12.06 26.53 -12.33
N ASP A 434 11.72 27.51 -11.51
CA ASP A 434 12.47 28.77 -11.41
C ASP A 434 13.89 28.55 -10.86
N LEU A 435 14.05 27.66 -9.86
CA LEU A 435 15.35 27.26 -9.33
C LEU A 435 16.21 26.55 -10.39
N ALA A 436 15.61 25.63 -11.16
CA ALA A 436 16.30 24.92 -12.23
C ALA A 436 16.73 25.88 -13.36
N GLN A 437 15.86 26.83 -13.72
CA GLN A 437 16.20 27.86 -14.71
C GLN A 437 17.35 28.75 -14.22
N ARG A 438 17.31 29.17 -12.96
CA ARG A 438 18.43 29.91 -12.36
C ARG A 438 19.71 29.08 -12.28
N ALA A 439 19.62 27.76 -12.09
CA ALA A 439 20.79 26.90 -12.12
C ALA A 439 21.50 26.95 -13.48
N ILE A 440 20.76 27.12 -14.58
CA ILE A 440 21.29 27.31 -15.93
C ILE A 440 21.89 28.72 -16.11
N ASP A 441 21.16 29.75 -15.66
CA ASP A 441 21.51 31.15 -15.90
C ASP A 441 22.62 31.69 -14.98
N GLU A 442 22.73 31.12 -13.77
CA GLU A 442 23.68 31.48 -12.71
C GLU A 442 24.61 30.29 -12.40
N PRO A 443 25.43 29.81 -13.37
CA PRO A 443 26.28 28.66 -13.13
C PRO A 443 27.27 28.92 -12.00
N GLU A 444 27.56 27.90 -11.18
CA GLU A 444 28.50 28.05 -10.07
C GLU A 444 29.86 28.52 -10.61
N PHE A 445 30.40 29.57 -9.98
CA PHE A 445 31.73 30.04 -10.33
C PHE A 445 32.74 29.03 -9.81
N VAL A 446 33.12 28.08 -10.66
CA VAL A 446 34.34 27.31 -10.46
C VAL A 446 35.46 28.33 -10.65
N ALA A 447 36.00 28.84 -9.53
CA ALA A 447 37.24 29.60 -9.59
C ALA A 447 38.22 28.74 -10.38
N GLU A 448 38.66 29.24 -11.53
CA GLU A 448 39.67 28.59 -12.34
C GLU A 448 40.79 28.27 -11.37
N THR A 449 40.95 26.98 -11.05
CA THR A 449 42.14 26.56 -10.35
C THR A 449 43.22 27.00 -11.30
N GLN A 450 43.93 28.09 -10.95
CA GLN A 450 45.21 28.36 -11.55
C GLN A 450 45.88 26.99 -11.59
N GLU A 451 46.16 26.49 -12.80
CA GLU A 451 47.18 25.46 -12.93
C GLU A 451 48.27 25.87 -11.95
N PRO A 452 48.78 24.97 -11.10
CA PRO A 452 49.85 25.33 -10.20
C PRO A 452 50.97 25.90 -11.06
N GLY A 453 50.98 27.24 -11.18
CA GLY A 453 52.09 28.00 -11.69
C GLY A 453 53.23 27.49 -10.84
N GLN A 454 54.31 27.12 -11.51
CA GLN A 454 55.51 26.54 -10.92
C GLN A 454 56.00 27.41 -9.75
N VAL A 455 55.38 27.28 -8.58
CA VAL A 455 55.93 27.72 -7.33
C VAL A 455 56.83 26.55 -6.98
N ALA A 456 58.12 26.74 -7.28
CA ALA A 456 59.16 25.83 -6.88
C ALA A 456 58.94 25.43 -5.42
N ASP A 457 58.72 24.14 -5.20
CA ASP A 457 58.63 23.55 -3.88
C ASP A 457 60.01 23.69 -3.18
N GLU A 458 60.17 24.78 -2.42
CA GLU A 458 61.34 25.02 -1.56
C GLU A 458 61.43 24.00 -0.40
N THR A 459 60.40 23.20 -0.18
CA THR A 459 60.36 22.14 0.85
C THR A 459 60.89 20.79 0.34
N ALA A 460 60.70 20.45 -0.93
CA ALA A 460 61.31 19.25 -1.54
C ALA A 460 62.82 19.40 -1.80
N THR A 461 63.28 20.61 -2.14
CA THR A 461 64.72 20.89 -2.32
C THR A 461 65.49 20.87 -0.99
N ARG A 462 64.86 21.25 0.13
CA ARG A 462 65.51 21.21 1.45
C ARG A 462 65.74 19.77 1.93
N ASN A 463 64.81 18.85 1.69
CA ASN A 463 64.95 17.45 2.12
C ASN A 463 65.94 16.65 1.25
N TYR A 464 66.11 17.00 -0.03
CA TYR A 464 67.11 16.39 -0.91
C TYR A 464 68.54 16.83 -0.57
N LEU A 465 68.72 18.09 -0.14
CA LEU A 465 70.02 18.61 0.31
C LEU A 465 70.53 17.95 1.59
N TRP A 466 69.66 17.66 2.57
CA TRP A 466 70.04 16.91 3.78
C TRP A 466 70.39 15.44 3.49
N TRP A 467 69.74 14.81 2.52
CA TRP A 467 70.09 13.45 2.07
C TRP A 467 71.43 13.40 1.34
N ILE A 468 71.73 14.37 0.46
CA ILE A 468 73.02 14.45 -0.24
C ILE A 468 74.17 14.83 0.73
N LEU A 469 73.94 15.74 1.68
CA LEU A 469 74.90 16.06 2.74
C LEU A 469 75.14 14.87 3.69
N GLY A 470 74.09 14.10 4.00
CA GLY A 470 74.20 12.87 4.81
C GLY A 470 75.05 11.79 4.14
N LEU A 471 74.90 11.58 2.83
CA LEU A 471 75.70 10.63 2.06
C LEU A 471 77.16 11.07 1.91
N ALA A 472 77.43 12.38 1.78
CA ALA A 472 78.80 12.91 1.72
C ALA A 472 79.57 12.75 3.05
N VAL A 473 78.90 12.91 4.20
CA VAL A 473 79.51 12.72 5.53
C VAL A 473 79.83 11.25 5.79
N VAL A 474 78.94 10.32 5.40
CA VAL A 474 79.19 8.87 5.55
C VAL A 474 80.34 8.40 4.65
N ALA A 475 80.44 8.92 3.42
CA ALA A 475 81.57 8.64 2.53
C ALA A 475 82.91 9.20 3.05
N ALA A 476 82.91 10.40 3.64
CA ALA A 476 84.10 11.01 4.23
C ALA A 476 84.59 10.25 5.49
N ILE A 477 83.69 9.77 6.34
CA ILE A 477 84.03 8.96 7.51
C ILE A 477 84.56 7.59 7.08
N ALA A 478 83.96 6.95 6.07
CA ALA A 478 84.46 5.69 5.51
C ALA A 478 85.87 5.85 4.91
N PHE A 479 86.15 6.95 4.21
CA PHE A 479 87.47 7.25 3.66
C PHE A 479 88.52 7.51 4.75
N MET A 480 88.17 8.23 5.82
CA MET A 480 89.07 8.43 6.97
C MET A 480 89.35 7.13 7.74
N LEU A 481 88.37 6.26 7.92
CA LEU A 481 88.54 4.97 8.60
C LEU A 481 89.37 3.97 7.76
N LEU A 482 89.27 4.02 6.43
CA LEU A 482 90.10 3.21 5.53
C LEU A 482 91.55 3.71 5.49
N ARG A 483 91.77 5.03 5.48
CA ARG A 483 93.12 5.63 5.53
C ARG A 483 93.84 5.37 6.86
N ASN A 484 93.13 5.40 7.99
CA ASN A 484 93.69 5.11 9.31
C ASN A 484 94.06 3.61 9.50
N LYS A 485 93.54 2.73 8.62
CA LYS A 485 93.85 1.29 8.59
C LYS A 485 95.11 0.97 7.75
N GLU A 486 95.49 1.85 6.82
CA GLU A 486 96.74 1.75 6.05
C GLU A 486 97.94 2.38 6.78
N GLU A 487 97.72 3.45 7.57
CA GLU A 487 98.78 4.06 8.40
C GLU A 487 99.18 3.21 9.62
N ASN A 488 98.40 2.19 10.01
CA ASN A 488 98.73 1.21 11.06
C ASN A 488 99.34 -0.12 10.51
N LYS A 489 99.70 -0.17 9.23
CA LYS A 489 100.39 -1.31 8.60
C LYS A 489 101.68 -0.92 7.85
N ARG A 490 102.25 0.24 8.16
CA ARG A 490 103.61 0.65 7.73
C ARG A 490 104.40 1.25 8.87
#